data_AF-A0A7S1HI12-F1
#
_entry.id   AF-A0A7S1HI12-F1
#
_cell.length_a   1.000
_cell.length_b   1.000
_cell.length_c   1.000
_cell.angle_alpha   90.00
_cell.angle_beta   90.00
_cell.angle_gamma   90.00
#
_symmetry.space_group_name_H-M   'P 1'
#
loop_
_entity.id
_entity.type
_entity.pdbx_description
1 polymer ?
#
loop_
_entity_poly.entity_id
_entity_poly.type
_entity_poly.pdbx_seq_one_letter_code
_entity_poly.pdbx_strand_id
1 'polypeptide(L)'
;GKSTAAQSDYTGRASVPVLWDKETKTIVSNESLDIAKALDREFDSIAGNPSLHLFPDELQVDVDKMVAANYDPVNNGVYKCGFAGNQEAHEEASRALFKRLDELEELLGKQRYLLGQRLTVADWYLFTTLYRFDAVYYCHFKCNLKRIVDYPNLWGFTRELYQIPGVAETCNMDEIKQHYYTSHESIHPRRYVPIGPEIDFDQPHGRDRFG
;
A
#
# COMPACT_ATOMS: atom_id res chain seq x y z
N GLY A 1 -8.05 -22.08 -4.80
CA GLY A 1 -9.23 -22.84 -4.34
C GLY A 1 -9.58 -22.56 -2.89
N LYS A 2 -10.07 -21.36 -2.56
CA LYS A 2 -10.55 -21.02 -1.20
C LYS A 2 -11.90 -20.26 -1.18
N SER A 3 -12.52 -20.02 -2.34
CA SER A 3 -13.78 -19.28 -2.44
C SER A 3 -15.05 -20.14 -2.29
N THR A 4 -14.92 -21.46 -2.47
CA THR A 4 -16.05 -22.40 -2.47
C THR A 4 -16.50 -22.82 -1.07
N ALA A 5 -15.79 -22.41 0.00
CA ALA A 5 -16.12 -22.83 1.37
C ALA A 5 -17.26 -22.01 1.99
N ALA A 6 -17.41 -20.73 1.63
CA ALA A 6 -18.50 -19.86 2.11
C ALA A 6 -19.69 -19.83 1.15
N GLN A 7 -19.45 -19.91 -0.18
CA GLN A 7 -20.49 -19.97 -1.20
C GLN A 7 -20.05 -20.91 -2.31
N SER A 8 -20.81 -22.01 -2.52
CA SER A 8 -20.46 -23.04 -3.51
C SER A 8 -20.56 -22.54 -4.97
N ASP A 9 -21.28 -21.44 -5.20
CA ASP A 9 -21.56 -20.83 -6.49
C ASP A 9 -20.84 -19.48 -6.72
N TYR A 10 -19.84 -19.14 -5.90
CA TYR A 10 -19.10 -17.89 -6.06
C TYR A 10 -18.33 -17.83 -7.40
N THR A 11 -18.65 -16.83 -8.23
CA THR A 11 -18.04 -16.60 -9.55
C THR A 11 -17.11 -15.38 -9.60
N GLY A 12 -16.92 -14.69 -8.47
CA GLY A 12 -16.04 -13.52 -8.37
C GLY A 12 -14.55 -13.86 -8.30
N ARG A 13 -13.70 -12.82 -8.18
CA ARG A 13 -12.25 -12.99 -8.06
C ARG A 13 -11.88 -13.29 -6.61
N ALA A 14 -11.20 -14.41 -6.37
CA ALA A 14 -10.63 -14.70 -5.05
C ALA A 14 -9.51 -13.69 -4.74
N SER A 15 -9.76 -12.78 -3.79
CA SER A 15 -8.82 -11.76 -3.34
C SER A 15 -8.29 -12.07 -1.93
N VAL A 16 -7.19 -11.41 -1.57
CA VAL A 16 -6.70 -11.27 -0.20
C VAL A 16 -6.69 -9.78 0.14
N PRO A 17 -6.84 -9.37 1.41
CA PRO A 17 -7.06 -10.21 2.61
C PRO A 17 -8.48 -10.78 2.72
N VAL A 18 -8.66 -11.78 3.60
CA VAL A 18 -9.96 -12.35 3.97
C VAL A 18 -10.02 -12.46 5.49
N LEU A 19 -11.02 -11.83 6.10
CA LEU A 19 -11.41 -12.07 7.49
C LEU A 19 -12.39 -13.25 7.51
N TRP A 20 -12.00 -14.33 8.17
CA TRP A 20 -12.75 -15.60 8.19
C TRP A 20 -13.26 -15.89 9.60
N ASP A 21 -14.55 -16.17 9.72
CA ASP A 21 -15.15 -16.67 10.95
C ASP A 21 -14.96 -18.18 11.04
N LYS A 22 -14.23 -18.62 12.06
CA LYS A 22 -13.94 -20.04 12.31
C LYS A 22 -15.15 -20.80 12.87
N GLU A 23 -16.09 -20.13 13.52
CA GLU A 23 -17.27 -20.74 14.13
C GLU A 23 -18.34 -21.02 13.06
N THR A 24 -18.77 -19.98 12.35
CA THR A 24 -19.78 -20.12 11.29
C THR A 24 -19.22 -20.59 9.96
N LYS A 25 -17.88 -20.68 9.85
CA LYS A 25 -17.16 -21.11 8.64
C LYS A 25 -17.55 -20.29 7.41
N THR A 26 -17.56 -18.97 7.55
CA THR A 26 -17.88 -18.04 6.47
C THR A 26 -16.88 -16.88 6.39
N ILE A 27 -16.88 -16.19 5.24
CA ILE A 27 -16.14 -14.94 5.06
C ILE A 27 -16.93 -13.82 5.72
N VAL A 28 -16.30 -13.10 6.65
CA VAL A 28 -16.86 -11.90 7.27
C VAL A 28 -16.67 -10.70 6.35
N SER A 29 -15.45 -10.52 5.84
CA SER A 29 -15.12 -9.45 4.89
C SER A 29 -13.89 -9.83 4.07
N ASN A 30 -13.84 -9.33 2.84
CA ASN A 30 -12.67 -9.32 1.96
C ASN A 30 -12.26 -7.89 1.54
N GLU A 31 -12.88 -6.87 2.14
CA GLU A 31 -12.57 -5.46 1.90
C GLU A 31 -11.54 -4.99 2.92
N SER A 32 -10.30 -4.80 2.46
CA SER A 32 -9.14 -4.50 3.33
C SER A 32 -9.35 -3.31 4.28
N LEU A 33 -10.06 -2.27 3.82
CA LEU A 33 -10.24 -1.04 4.60
C LEU A 33 -11.25 -1.27 5.73
N ASP A 34 -12.32 -1.99 5.44
CA ASP A 34 -13.32 -2.34 6.45
C ASP A 34 -12.72 -3.27 7.51
N ILE A 35 -11.88 -4.21 7.10
CA ILE A 35 -11.13 -5.08 8.02
C ILE A 35 -10.21 -4.23 8.92
N ALA A 36 -9.44 -3.30 8.34
CA ALA A 36 -8.55 -2.44 9.12
C ALA A 36 -9.32 -1.56 10.13
N LYS A 37 -10.45 -0.98 9.70
CA LYS A 37 -11.33 -0.17 10.57
C LYS A 37 -11.94 -0.99 11.70
N ALA A 38 -12.37 -2.22 11.42
CA ALA A 38 -12.91 -3.12 12.44
C ALA A 38 -11.83 -3.51 13.46
N LEU A 39 -10.60 -3.82 13.00
CA LEU A 39 -9.47 -4.12 13.88
C LEU A 39 -9.10 -2.94 14.80
N ASP A 40 -9.22 -1.70 14.31
CA ASP A 40 -8.93 -0.48 15.07
C ASP A 40 -9.94 -0.16 16.18
N ARG A 41 -11.18 -0.66 16.08
CA ARG A 41 -12.30 -0.26 16.96
C ARG A 41 -12.83 -1.36 17.85
N GLU A 42 -12.94 -2.57 17.30
CA GLU A 42 -13.75 -3.62 17.93
C GLU A 42 -12.95 -4.46 18.93
N PHE A 43 -11.63 -4.26 19.02
CA PHE A 43 -10.70 -5.15 19.73
C PHE A 43 -9.91 -4.51 20.87
N ASP A 44 -10.26 -3.28 21.30
CA ASP A 44 -9.56 -2.56 22.37
C ASP A 44 -9.42 -3.39 23.65
N SER A 45 -10.45 -4.16 24.00
CA SER A 45 -10.46 -5.00 25.22
C SER A 45 -9.37 -6.07 25.27
N ILE A 46 -8.80 -6.45 24.12
CA ILE A 46 -7.76 -7.48 24.01
C ILE A 46 -6.48 -6.98 23.31
N ALA A 47 -6.43 -5.70 22.95
CA ALA A 47 -5.29 -5.11 22.26
C ALA A 47 -4.08 -4.98 23.19
N GLY A 48 -2.88 -5.26 22.66
CA GLY A 48 -1.63 -5.00 23.38
C GLY A 48 -1.33 -3.51 23.58
N ASN A 49 -1.94 -2.65 22.75
CA ASN A 49 -1.91 -1.20 22.88
C ASN A 49 -3.30 -0.61 22.59
N PRO A 50 -4.22 -0.61 23.56
CA PRO A 50 -5.60 -0.14 23.38
C PRO A 50 -5.72 1.38 23.23
N SER A 51 -4.61 2.12 23.34
CA SER A 51 -4.60 3.59 23.15
C SER A 51 -4.25 4.01 21.73
N LEU A 52 -3.82 3.05 20.89
CA LEU A 52 -3.48 3.30 19.49
C LEU A 52 -4.74 3.25 18.64
N HIS A 53 -5.18 4.42 18.15
CA HIS A 53 -6.26 4.52 17.18
C HIS A 53 -5.75 5.17 15.88
N LEU A 54 -5.75 4.38 14.82
CA LEU A 54 -5.37 4.72 13.45
C LEU A 54 -6.57 5.21 12.62
N PHE A 55 -7.80 5.02 13.10
CA PHE A 55 -9.03 5.53 12.48
C PHE A 55 -9.97 6.22 13.50
N PRO A 56 -9.48 7.26 14.19
CA PRO A 56 -10.21 7.94 15.26
C PRO A 56 -11.42 8.71 14.76
N ASP A 57 -12.41 8.88 15.64
CA ASP A 57 -13.71 9.45 15.30
C ASP A 57 -13.64 10.85 14.70
N GLU A 58 -12.74 11.69 15.20
CA GLU A 58 -12.55 13.06 14.74
C GLU A 58 -11.86 13.17 13.37
N LEU A 59 -11.22 12.10 12.86
CA LEU A 59 -10.54 12.12 11.55
C LEU A 59 -11.16 11.18 10.50
N GLN A 60 -12.23 10.44 10.80
CA GLN A 60 -12.78 9.43 9.89
C GLN A 60 -13.02 9.96 8.48
N VAL A 61 -13.68 11.11 8.38
CA VAL A 61 -14.03 11.74 7.10
C VAL A 61 -12.79 12.14 6.32
N ASP A 62 -11.76 12.64 6.99
CA ASP A 62 -10.53 13.10 6.34
C ASP A 62 -9.65 11.93 5.93
N VAL A 63 -9.62 10.84 6.73
CA VAL A 63 -8.97 9.59 6.35
C VAL A 63 -9.64 8.99 5.11
N ASP A 64 -10.96 8.90 5.08
CA ASP A 64 -11.69 8.34 3.94
C ASP A 64 -11.43 9.17 2.66
N LYS A 65 -11.45 10.50 2.76
CA LYS A 65 -11.10 11.39 1.65
C LYS A 65 -9.65 11.18 1.19
N MET A 66 -8.70 11.08 2.11
CA MET A 66 -7.29 10.90 1.78
C MET A 66 -7.03 9.55 1.11
N VAL A 67 -7.61 8.47 1.63
CA VAL A 67 -7.53 7.13 1.03
C VAL A 67 -8.14 7.15 -0.37
N ALA A 68 -9.35 7.70 -0.53
CA ALA A 68 -10.01 7.78 -1.84
C ALA A 68 -9.20 8.61 -2.86
N ALA A 69 -8.64 9.74 -2.42
CA ALA A 69 -7.82 10.61 -3.27
C ALA A 69 -6.51 9.95 -3.74
N ASN A 70 -5.96 9.02 -2.95
CA ASN A 70 -4.75 8.29 -3.30
C ASN A 70 -5.03 6.98 -4.04
N TYR A 71 -6.19 6.37 -3.81
CA TYR A 71 -6.48 5.04 -4.32
C TYR A 71 -6.41 4.97 -5.84
N ASP A 72 -7.18 5.80 -6.53
CA ASP A 72 -7.25 5.75 -7.99
C ASP A 72 -5.92 6.12 -8.68
N PRO A 73 -5.26 7.25 -8.34
CA PRO A 73 -4.01 7.65 -9.00
C PRO A 73 -2.75 6.92 -8.51
N VAL A 74 -2.73 6.37 -7.28
CA VAL A 74 -1.51 5.77 -6.70
C VAL A 74 -1.68 4.27 -6.49
N ASN A 75 -2.56 3.85 -5.57
CA ASN A 75 -2.64 2.44 -5.18
C ASN A 75 -3.08 1.54 -6.34
N ASN A 76 -4.13 1.96 -7.06
CA ASN A 76 -4.61 1.35 -8.28
C ASN A 76 -3.88 1.89 -9.52
N GLY A 77 -3.37 3.13 -9.45
CA GLY A 77 -2.69 3.80 -10.56
C GLY A 77 -1.48 3.02 -11.09
N VAL A 78 -0.67 2.42 -10.20
CA VAL A 78 0.46 1.56 -10.63
C VAL A 78 -0.01 0.34 -11.43
N TYR A 79 -1.17 -0.24 -11.10
CA TYR A 79 -1.75 -1.35 -11.86
C TYR A 79 -2.30 -0.86 -13.20
N LYS A 80 -2.95 0.32 -13.23
CA LYS A 80 -3.38 0.94 -14.49
C LYS A 80 -2.20 1.18 -15.42
N CYS A 81 -1.04 1.59 -14.89
CA CYS A 81 0.20 1.71 -15.67
C CYS A 81 0.65 0.35 -16.22
N GLY A 82 0.76 -0.66 -15.36
CA GLY A 82 1.33 -1.97 -15.73
C GLY A 82 0.46 -2.82 -16.64
N PHE A 83 -0.86 -2.70 -16.53
CA PHE A 83 -1.85 -3.48 -17.28
C PHE A 83 -2.55 -2.68 -18.39
N ALA A 84 -2.09 -1.47 -18.69
CA ALA A 84 -2.62 -0.67 -19.79
C ALA A 84 -2.62 -1.47 -21.11
N GLY A 85 -3.76 -1.48 -21.80
CA GLY A 85 -3.91 -2.19 -23.09
C GLY A 85 -3.31 -1.45 -24.29
N ASN A 86 -2.94 -0.17 -24.12
CA ASN A 86 -2.36 0.66 -25.17
C ASN A 86 -1.50 1.78 -24.56
N GLN A 87 -0.75 2.47 -25.43
CA GLN A 87 0.18 3.53 -25.05
C GLN A 87 -0.50 4.72 -24.36
N GLU A 88 -1.65 5.17 -24.88
CA GLU A 88 -2.37 6.34 -24.36
C GLU A 88 -2.85 6.11 -22.92
N ALA A 89 -3.44 4.95 -22.65
CA ALA A 89 -3.89 4.57 -21.31
C ALA A 89 -2.71 4.43 -20.32
N HIS A 90 -1.56 3.92 -20.78
CA HIS A 90 -0.35 3.86 -19.97
C HIS A 90 0.16 5.26 -19.61
N GLU A 91 0.19 6.17 -20.57
CA GLU A 91 0.64 7.55 -20.36
C GLU A 91 -0.30 8.33 -19.45
N GLU A 92 -1.62 8.21 -19.63
CA GLU A 92 -2.62 8.85 -18.77
C GLU A 92 -2.45 8.40 -17.32
N ALA A 93 -2.40 7.08 -17.09
CA ALA A 93 -2.21 6.51 -15.76
C ALA A 93 -0.87 6.95 -15.14
N SER A 94 0.21 6.93 -15.92
CA SER A 94 1.54 7.33 -15.46
C SER A 94 1.57 8.81 -15.08
N ARG A 95 0.99 9.70 -15.89
CA ARG A 95 0.93 11.14 -15.59
C ARG A 95 0.10 11.41 -14.34
N ALA A 96 -1.03 10.73 -14.17
CA ALA A 96 -1.86 10.86 -12.97
C ALA A 96 -1.12 10.38 -11.71
N LEU A 97 -0.43 9.25 -11.80
CA LEU A 97 0.39 8.71 -10.71
C LEU A 97 1.47 9.71 -10.27
N PHE A 98 2.30 10.17 -11.21
CA PHE A 98 3.42 11.06 -10.86
C PHE A 98 2.94 12.44 -10.41
N LYS A 99 1.86 12.98 -10.99
CA LYS A 99 1.24 14.19 -10.48
C LYS A 99 0.83 14.04 -9.01
N ARG A 100 0.23 12.90 -8.64
CA ARG A 100 -0.18 12.66 -7.26
C ARG A 100 1.00 12.42 -6.33
N LEU A 101 2.05 11.72 -6.77
CA LEU A 101 3.28 11.56 -5.99
C LEU A 101 3.96 12.90 -5.72
N ASP A 102 3.97 13.82 -6.70
CA ASP A 102 4.52 15.16 -6.52
C ASP A 102 3.71 15.98 -5.48
N GLU A 103 2.38 15.91 -5.53
CA GLU A 103 1.52 16.53 -4.51
C GLU A 103 1.76 15.96 -3.10
N LEU A 104 1.95 14.64 -2.99
CA LEU A 104 2.24 13.97 -1.72
C LEU A 104 3.63 14.31 -1.20
N GLU A 105 4.62 14.45 -2.09
CA GLU A 105 5.97 14.92 -1.74
C GLU A 105 5.93 16.33 -1.15
N GLU A 106 5.18 17.25 -1.77
CA GLU A 106 5.00 18.61 -1.24
C GLU A 106 4.27 18.63 0.10
N LEU A 107 3.24 17.80 0.26
CA LEU A 107 2.50 17.65 1.51
C LEU A 107 3.41 17.14 2.62
N LEU A 108 4.08 16.01 2.41
CA LEU A 108 4.96 15.37 3.40
C LEU A 108 6.26 16.14 3.67
N GLY A 109 6.53 17.20 2.89
CA GLY A 109 7.55 18.20 3.16
C GLY A 109 7.14 19.24 4.20
N LYS A 110 5.83 19.36 4.49
CA LYS A 110 5.27 20.34 5.43
C LYS A 110 4.79 19.71 6.74
N GLN A 111 4.55 18.40 6.74
CA GLN A 111 3.96 17.66 7.87
C GLN A 111 4.47 16.22 7.94
N ARG A 112 4.33 15.59 9.13
CA ARG A 112 4.88 14.26 9.44
C ARG A 112 4.10 13.11 8.79
N TYR A 113 2.78 13.22 8.67
CA TYR A 113 1.90 12.19 8.09
C TYR A 113 0.88 12.82 7.14
N LEU A 114 0.06 12.03 6.46
CA LEU A 114 -0.90 12.52 5.47
C LEU A 114 -1.95 13.48 6.04
N LEU A 115 -2.31 13.34 7.31
CA LEU A 115 -3.28 14.19 8.01
C LEU A 115 -2.66 14.98 9.17
N GLY A 116 -1.42 15.44 9.00
CA GLY A 116 -0.72 16.29 9.96
C GLY A 116 0.30 15.52 10.79
N GLN A 117 0.12 15.50 12.11
CA GLN A 117 1.08 14.90 13.07
C GLN A 117 0.65 13.53 13.59
N ARG A 118 -0.58 13.10 13.29
CA ARG A 118 -1.11 11.81 13.74
C ARG A 118 -1.01 10.79 12.61
N LEU A 119 -0.43 9.64 12.94
CA LEU A 119 -0.43 8.47 12.06
C LEU A 119 -1.84 7.87 11.97
N THR A 120 -2.28 7.55 10.76
CA THR A 120 -3.63 7.03 10.48
C THR A 120 -3.58 5.86 9.51
N VAL A 121 -4.73 5.21 9.29
CA VAL A 121 -4.88 4.16 8.27
C VAL A 121 -4.50 4.65 6.86
N ALA A 122 -4.70 5.95 6.55
CA ALA A 122 -4.33 6.50 5.24
C ALA A 122 -2.83 6.36 4.95
N ASP A 123 -2.00 6.54 5.99
CA ASP A 123 -0.54 6.45 5.88
C ASP A 123 -0.11 5.02 5.55
N TRP A 124 -0.71 4.03 6.21
CA TRP A 124 -0.47 2.61 5.94
C TRP A 124 -0.90 2.19 4.54
N TYR A 125 -2.02 2.72 4.05
CA TYR A 125 -2.48 2.48 2.68
C TYR A 125 -1.48 3.00 1.65
N LEU A 126 -0.93 4.19 1.85
CA LEU A 126 0.11 4.72 0.98
C LEU A 126 1.42 3.90 1.10
N PHE A 127 1.86 3.60 2.32
CA PHE A 127 3.09 2.86 2.60
C PHE A 127 3.17 1.53 1.84
N THR A 128 2.09 0.75 1.82
CA THR A 128 2.10 -0.55 1.13
C THR A 128 2.40 -0.42 -0.36
N THR A 129 2.00 0.67 -1.01
CA THR A 129 2.36 0.97 -2.40
C THR A 129 3.80 1.47 -2.51
N LEU A 130 4.22 2.41 -1.67
CA LEU A 130 5.58 2.98 -1.73
C LEU A 130 6.67 1.93 -1.48
N TYR A 131 6.47 1.04 -0.50
CA TYR A 131 7.40 -0.04 -0.18
C TYR A 131 7.72 -0.93 -1.39
N ARG A 132 6.72 -1.19 -2.24
CA ARG A 132 6.84 -2.05 -3.44
C ARG A 132 7.34 -1.30 -4.68
N PHE A 133 7.34 0.03 -4.63
CA PHE A 133 7.43 0.85 -5.84
C PHE A 133 8.73 0.63 -6.60
N ASP A 134 9.86 0.85 -5.95
CA ASP A 134 11.17 0.82 -6.63
C ASP A 134 11.57 -0.61 -7.04
N ALA A 135 11.16 -1.61 -6.25
CA ALA A 135 11.48 -3.01 -6.51
C ALA A 135 10.60 -3.67 -7.58
N VAL A 136 9.36 -3.20 -7.72
CA VAL A 136 8.37 -3.79 -8.63
C VAL A 136 7.83 -2.74 -9.58
N TYR A 137 7.04 -1.78 -9.10
CA TYR A 137 6.22 -0.93 -9.97
C TYR A 137 7.05 -0.08 -10.93
N TYR A 138 8.22 0.39 -10.50
CA TYR A 138 9.14 1.16 -11.30
C TYR A 138 9.54 0.43 -12.59
N CYS A 139 9.95 -0.84 -12.49
CA CYS A 139 10.37 -1.63 -13.65
C CYS A 139 9.23 -2.44 -14.25
N HIS A 140 8.59 -3.30 -13.44
CA HIS A 140 7.59 -4.27 -13.89
C HIS A 140 6.35 -3.59 -14.49
N PHE A 141 5.86 -2.53 -13.83
CA PHE A 141 4.69 -1.76 -14.29
C PHE A 141 5.07 -0.50 -15.07
N LYS A 142 6.36 -0.28 -15.33
CA LYS A 142 6.90 0.86 -16.08
C LYS A 142 6.52 2.21 -15.47
N CYS A 143 6.29 2.28 -14.17
CA CYS A 143 6.11 3.53 -13.44
C CYS A 143 7.48 4.21 -13.24
N ASN A 144 8.15 4.61 -14.32
CA ASN A 144 9.59 4.84 -14.32
C ASN A 144 10.05 6.30 -14.51
N LEU A 145 9.17 7.28 -14.30
CA LEU A 145 9.54 8.70 -14.36
C LEU A 145 10.50 9.07 -13.22
N LYS A 146 10.27 8.55 -12.02
CA LYS A 146 11.09 8.80 -10.83
C LYS A 146 10.91 7.68 -9.80
N ARG A 147 11.96 7.32 -9.06
CA ARG A 147 11.89 6.32 -7.98
C ARG A 147 11.46 6.98 -6.67
N ILE A 148 10.91 6.22 -5.74
CA ILE A 148 10.60 6.71 -4.39
C ILE A 148 11.86 7.18 -3.68
N VAL A 149 13.00 6.48 -3.82
CA VAL A 149 14.28 6.95 -3.25
C VAL A 149 14.73 8.33 -3.76
N ASP A 150 14.21 8.79 -4.91
CA ASP A 150 14.52 10.12 -5.47
C ASP A 150 13.57 11.21 -4.94
N TYR A 151 12.56 10.87 -4.13
CA TYR A 151 11.63 11.78 -3.45
C TYR A 151 12.01 11.90 -1.96
N PRO A 152 12.67 12.99 -1.52
CA PRO A 152 13.17 13.08 -0.15
C PRO A 152 12.10 12.89 0.94
N ASN A 153 10.90 13.46 0.80
CA ASN A 153 9.87 13.38 1.83
C ASN A 153 9.12 12.04 1.77
N LEU A 154 8.74 11.55 0.59
CA LEU A 154 8.14 10.21 0.42
C LEU A 154 9.10 9.10 0.84
N TRP A 155 10.39 9.25 0.55
CA TRP A 155 11.39 8.28 0.96
C TRP A 155 11.62 8.28 2.46
N GLY A 156 11.75 9.47 3.06
CA GLY A 156 11.75 9.60 4.51
C GLY A 156 10.51 8.97 5.12
N PHE A 157 9.33 9.21 4.55
CA PHE A 157 8.05 8.72 5.07
C PHE A 157 7.98 7.19 5.02
N THR A 158 8.42 6.61 3.90
CA THR A 158 8.45 5.15 3.73
C THR A 158 9.38 4.49 4.75
N ARG A 159 10.56 5.08 4.99
CA ARG A 159 11.52 4.57 5.98
C ARG A 159 11.04 4.73 7.42
N GLU A 160 10.44 5.89 7.74
CA GLU A 160 9.85 6.11 9.06
C GLU A 160 8.83 5.02 9.40
N LEU A 161 7.89 4.75 8.48
CA LEU A 161 6.88 3.70 8.70
C LEU A 161 7.50 2.29 8.75
N TYR A 162 8.50 2.00 7.90
CA TYR A 162 9.22 0.73 7.93
C TYR A 162 9.92 0.48 9.28
N GLN A 163 10.47 1.53 9.88
CA GLN A 163 11.24 1.47 11.13
C GLN A 163 10.36 1.48 12.39
N ILE A 164 9.03 1.59 12.27
CA ILE A 164 8.11 1.39 13.40
C ILE A 164 8.25 -0.07 13.88
N PRO A 165 8.43 -0.32 15.19
CA PRO A 165 8.60 -1.67 15.73
C PRO A 165 7.51 -2.65 15.25
N GLY A 166 7.94 -3.81 14.75
CA GLY A 166 7.06 -4.85 14.22
C GLY A 166 6.71 -4.73 12.73
N VAL A 167 6.96 -3.57 12.09
CA VAL A 167 6.57 -3.38 10.67
C VAL A 167 7.51 -4.07 9.71
N ALA A 168 8.82 -3.99 9.93
CA ALA A 168 9.82 -4.64 9.08
C ALA A 168 9.58 -6.16 8.97
N GLU A 169 9.08 -6.80 10.02
CA GLU A 169 8.74 -8.23 10.07
C GLU A 169 7.57 -8.61 9.15
N THR A 170 6.72 -7.64 8.80
CA THR A 170 5.61 -7.83 7.83
C THR A 170 6.04 -7.62 6.38
N CYS A 171 7.29 -7.21 6.17
CA CYS A 171 7.81 -6.74 4.90
C CYS A 171 8.80 -7.75 4.29
N ASN A 172 8.33 -8.56 3.34
CA ASN A 172 9.16 -9.54 2.63
C ASN A 172 9.32 -9.17 1.14
N MET A 173 10.43 -8.50 0.81
CA MET A 173 10.70 -8.04 -0.57
C MET A 173 10.92 -9.20 -1.55
N ASP A 174 11.48 -10.31 -1.10
CA ASP A 174 11.72 -11.48 -1.95
C ASP A 174 10.39 -12.12 -2.37
N GLU A 175 9.47 -12.32 -1.44
CA GLU A 175 8.12 -12.83 -1.75
C GLU A 175 7.35 -11.89 -2.67
N ILE A 176 7.45 -10.57 -2.43
CA ILE A 176 6.85 -9.55 -3.29
C ILE A 176 7.40 -9.67 -4.71
N LYS A 177 8.72 -9.62 -4.89
CA LYS A 177 9.34 -9.71 -6.22
C LYS A 177 9.00 -11.03 -6.89
N GLN A 178 9.09 -12.15 -6.17
CA GLN A 178 8.72 -13.46 -6.67
C GLN A 178 7.27 -13.46 -7.18
N HIS A 179 6.32 -12.93 -6.41
CA HIS A 179 4.92 -12.86 -6.81
C HIS A 179 4.74 -12.06 -8.11
N TYR A 180 5.19 -10.81 -8.16
CA TYR A 180 4.91 -9.93 -9.29
C TYR A 180 5.60 -10.36 -10.59
N TYR A 181 6.87 -10.75 -10.53
CA TYR A 181 7.63 -11.09 -11.73
C TYR A 181 7.31 -12.49 -12.26
N THR A 182 6.77 -13.41 -11.44
CA THR A 182 6.46 -14.77 -11.90
C THR A 182 4.97 -15.06 -12.16
N SER A 183 4.06 -14.25 -11.60
CA SER A 183 2.61 -14.47 -11.73
C SER A 183 1.98 -13.70 -12.91
N HIS A 184 2.62 -12.63 -13.39
CA HIS A 184 2.07 -11.76 -14.44
C HIS A 184 2.63 -12.08 -15.83
N GLU A 185 2.31 -13.26 -16.35
CA GLU A 185 2.82 -13.73 -17.65
C GLU A 185 2.53 -12.78 -18.82
N SER A 186 1.38 -12.09 -18.79
CA SER A 186 1.01 -11.10 -19.81
C SER A 186 1.94 -9.89 -19.86
N ILE A 187 2.60 -9.56 -18.74
CA ILE A 187 3.56 -8.45 -18.64
C ILE A 187 4.98 -8.96 -18.81
N HIS A 188 5.31 -10.10 -18.17
CA HIS A 188 6.67 -10.63 -18.10
C HIS A 188 6.72 -12.15 -18.37
N PRO A 189 6.71 -12.58 -19.64
CA PRO A 189 6.67 -14.00 -20.00
C PRO A 189 7.90 -14.82 -19.55
N ARG A 190 9.06 -14.15 -19.41
CA ARG A 190 10.33 -14.83 -19.07
C ARG A 190 10.47 -15.14 -17.58
N ARG A 191 9.65 -14.55 -16.71
CA ARG A 191 9.54 -14.84 -15.27
C ARG A 191 10.84 -14.82 -14.46
N TYR A 192 11.91 -14.19 -14.96
CA TYR A 192 13.08 -13.94 -14.14
C TYR A 192 12.77 -12.83 -13.13
N VAL A 193 13.27 -12.98 -11.91
CA VAL A 193 13.16 -11.98 -10.86
C VAL A 193 14.41 -11.08 -10.90
N PRO A 194 14.28 -9.75 -11.05
CA PRO A 194 15.44 -8.86 -11.04
C PRO A 194 16.22 -8.95 -9.72
N ILE A 195 17.55 -8.80 -9.78
CA ILE A 195 18.38 -8.80 -8.56
C ILE A 195 18.17 -7.53 -7.74
N GLY A 196 18.11 -6.37 -8.39
CA GLY A 196 17.96 -5.08 -7.73
C GLY A 196 16.51 -4.66 -7.49
N PRO A 197 16.31 -3.39 -7.13
CA PRO A 197 17.34 -2.46 -6.63
C PRO A 197 17.82 -2.86 -5.22
N GLU A 198 19.03 -2.44 -4.86
CA GLU A 198 19.44 -2.41 -3.44
C GLU A 198 18.79 -1.19 -2.79
N ILE A 199 18.00 -1.42 -1.74
CA ILE A 199 17.31 -0.37 -0.99
C ILE A 199 17.59 -0.61 0.49
N ASP A 200 18.16 0.40 1.13
CA ASP A 200 18.34 0.42 2.57
C ASP A 200 17.15 1.15 3.21
N PHE A 201 16.24 0.40 3.82
CA PHE A 201 15.11 0.97 4.56
C PHE A 201 15.48 1.35 6.00
N ASP A 202 16.63 0.93 6.52
CA ASP A 202 17.09 1.16 7.90
C ASP A 202 17.88 2.47 8.07
N GLN A 203 18.34 3.09 6.98
CA GLN A 203 18.97 4.41 7.06
C GLN A 203 18.06 5.47 7.71
N PRO A 204 18.61 6.45 8.45
CA PRO A 204 17.84 7.46 9.17
C PRO A 204 16.84 8.24 8.28
N HIS A 205 15.56 8.22 8.64
CA HIS A 205 14.49 8.83 7.84
C HIS A 205 14.45 10.36 7.89
N GLY A 206 14.98 10.98 8.96
CA GLY A 206 15.05 12.44 9.10
C GLY A 206 13.71 13.14 9.31
N ARG A 207 12.67 12.39 9.71
CA ARG A 207 11.30 12.92 9.89
C ARG A 207 11.00 13.42 11.30
N ASP A 208 11.90 13.16 12.25
CA ASP A 208 11.84 13.74 13.61
C ASP A 208 11.89 15.27 13.60
N ARG A 209 12.34 15.89 12.50
CA ARG A 209 12.27 17.35 12.31
C ARG A 209 10.85 17.94 12.37
N PHE A 210 9.83 17.10 12.25
CA PHE A 210 8.42 17.52 12.30
C PHE A 210 7.80 17.42 13.71
N GLY A 211 8.57 17.01 14.73
CA GLY A 211 8.11 16.83 16.12
C GLY A 211 7.87 15.36 16.41
#